data_AF-A0A3P7V010-F1
#
_entry.id   AF-A0A3P7V010-F1
#
_cell.length_a   1.000
_cell.length_b   1.000
_cell.length_c   1.000
_cell.angle_alpha   90.00
_cell.angle_beta   90.00
_cell.angle_gamma   90.00
#
_symmetry.space_group_name_H-M   'P 1'
#
loop_
_entity.id
_entity.type
_entity.pdbx_description
1 polymer ?
#
loop_
_entity_poly.entity_id
_entity_poly.type
_entity_poly.pdbx_seq_one_letter_code
_entity_poly.pdbx_strand_id
1 'polypeptide(L)'
;MGCSPRLTSIQNQRMLVLTNHPVNEMFCLRAIQRLSEYEAMIEELSQKRHNALVHNKIEQAERLRLAMIDCRDNAFRAINIDILLGQHEIREIGLNSTWSSKS
;
A
#
# COMPACT_ATOMS: atom_id res chain seq x y z
N MET A 1 22.68 2.22 -44.75
CA MET A 1 21.59 2.73 -43.88
C MET A 1 21.33 1.69 -42.81
N GLY A 2 21.79 1.92 -41.59
CA GLY A 2 21.58 1.01 -40.46
C GLY A 2 21.21 1.83 -39.25
N CYS A 3 19.92 1.88 -38.92
CA CYS A 3 19.42 2.60 -37.76
C CYS A 3 19.89 1.92 -36.47
N SER A 4 20.44 2.73 -35.57
CA SER A 4 20.89 2.34 -34.23
C SER A 4 19.69 2.06 -33.31
N PRO A 5 19.63 0.93 -32.59
CA PRO A 5 18.49 0.54 -31.75
C PRO A 5 18.59 1.15 -30.34
N ARG A 6 18.77 2.47 -30.22
CA ARG A 6 18.95 3.15 -28.92
C ARG A 6 17.69 3.82 -28.34
N LEU A 7 16.50 3.55 -28.88
CA LEU A 7 15.28 4.28 -28.50
C LEU A 7 14.08 3.42 -28.07
N THR A 8 14.28 2.18 -27.62
CA THR A 8 13.16 1.34 -27.12
C THR A 8 13.35 0.84 -25.68
N SER A 9 14.05 1.58 -24.82
CA SER A 9 14.34 1.13 -23.44
C SER A 9 13.63 1.90 -22.32
N ILE A 10 12.82 2.92 -22.59
CA ILE A 10 12.22 3.77 -21.53
C ILE A 10 10.69 3.75 -21.56
N GLN A 11 10.06 2.61 -21.86
CA GLN A 11 8.61 2.45 -21.75
C GLN A 11 8.17 1.11 -21.12
N ASN A 12 9.01 0.49 -20.30
CA ASN A 12 8.50 -0.49 -19.33
C ASN A 12 7.95 0.26 -18.11
N GLN A 13 6.84 0.96 -18.34
CA GLN A 13 5.92 1.34 -17.28
C GLN A 13 5.60 0.06 -16.50
N ARG A 14 5.87 0.12 -15.20
CA ARG A 14 5.55 -0.90 -14.20
C ARG A 14 4.05 -1.17 -14.22
N MET A 15 3.60 -2.04 -15.13
CA MET A 15 2.34 -2.71 -15.02
C MET A 15 2.54 -3.75 -13.92
N LEU A 16 1.92 -3.53 -12.76
CA LEU A 16 1.71 -4.61 -11.81
C LEU A 16 0.90 -5.66 -12.56
N VAL A 17 1.56 -6.76 -12.95
CA VAL A 17 0.88 -7.93 -13.48
C VAL A 17 0.07 -8.46 -12.32
N LEU A 18 -1.22 -8.10 -12.27
CA LEU A 18 -2.20 -8.80 -11.46
C LEU A 18 -2.28 -10.22 -12.04
N THR A 19 -1.47 -11.12 -11.49
CA THR A 19 -1.56 -12.55 -11.77
C THR A 19 -2.99 -12.98 -11.41
N ASN A 20 -3.67 -13.67 -12.32
CA ASN A 20 -5.04 -14.17 -12.13
C ASN A 20 -5.05 -15.34 -11.13
N HIS A 21 -4.62 -15.09 -9.90
CA HIS A 21 -4.80 -16.03 -8.81
C HIS A 21 -6.20 -15.84 -8.24
N PRO A 22 -6.96 -16.93 -8.04
CA PRO A 22 -8.27 -16.82 -7.42
C PRO A 22 -8.11 -16.23 -6.03
N VAL A 23 -8.67 -15.04 -5.81
CA VAL A 23 -8.66 -14.40 -4.50
C VAL A 23 -9.47 -15.26 -3.54
N ASN A 24 -8.84 -15.77 -2.49
CA ASN A 24 -9.52 -16.56 -1.47
C ASN A 24 -10.51 -15.67 -0.72
N GLU A 25 -11.76 -16.13 -0.57
CA GLU A 25 -12.81 -15.45 0.19
C GLU A 25 -12.35 -15.05 1.59
N MET A 26 -11.54 -15.89 2.26
CA MET A 26 -10.98 -15.61 3.57
C MET A 26 -10.08 -14.36 3.58
N PHE A 27 -9.31 -14.10 2.51
CA PHE A 27 -8.46 -12.91 2.42
C PHE A 27 -9.28 -11.65 2.20
N CYS A 28 -10.37 -11.74 1.41
CA CYS A 28 -11.32 -10.64 1.26
C CYS A 28 -11.98 -10.29 2.60
N LEU A 29 -12.45 -11.29 3.35
CA LEU A 29 -13.08 -11.08 4.66
C LEU A 29 -12.11 -10.42 5.65
N ARG A 30 -10.85 -10.87 5.68
CA ARG A 30 -9.82 -10.27 6.52
C ARG A 30 -9.50 -8.82 6.13
N ALA A 31 -9.42 -8.55 4.83
CA ALA A 31 -9.19 -7.20 4.31
C ALA A 31 -10.33 -6.25 4.70
N ILE A 32 -11.59 -6.71 4.63
CA ILE A 32 -12.77 -5.94 5.06
C ILE A 32 -12.68 -5.63 6.56
N GLN A 33 -12.38 -6.63 7.40
CA GLN A 33 -12.24 -6.41 8.84
C GLN A 33 -11.17 -5.36 9.17
N ARG A 34 -10.00 -5.46 8.52
CA ARG A 34 -8.94 -4.45 8.67
C ARG A 34 -9.36 -3.07 8.19
N LEU A 35 -10.07 -2.98 7.07
CA LEU A 35 -10.62 -1.70 6.61
C LEU A 35 -11.49 -1.06 7.69
N SER A 36 -12.40 -1.82 8.28
CA SER A 36 -13.27 -1.32 9.36
C SER A 36 -12.49 -0.88 10.61
N GLU A 37 -11.41 -1.58 10.98
CA GLU A 37 -10.52 -1.16 12.07
C GLU A 37 -9.84 0.18 11.77
N TYR A 38 -9.28 0.34 10.56
CA TYR A 38 -8.62 1.58 10.14
C TYR A 38 -9.60 2.74 9.97
N GLU A 39 -10.82 2.49 9.50
CA GLU A 39 -11.90 3.49 9.45
C GLU A 39 -12.19 4.05 10.85
N ALA A 40 -12.37 3.18 11.84
CA ALA A 40 -12.58 3.59 13.23
C ALA A 40 -11.41 4.42 13.79
N MET A 41 -10.16 4.02 13.48
CA MET A 41 -8.97 4.79 13.87
C MET A 41 -8.93 6.19 13.22
N ILE A 42 -9.27 6.29 11.94
CA ILE A 42 -9.31 7.57 11.21
C ILE A 42 -10.41 8.47 11.78
N GLU A 43 -11.59 7.92 12.12
CA GLU A 43 -12.67 8.66 12.77
C GLU A 43 -12.24 9.22 14.14
N GLU A 44 -11.58 8.40 14.96
CA GLU A 44 -11.06 8.84 16.26
C GLU A 44 -10.04 9.97 16.11
N LEU A 45 -9.09 9.83 15.17
CA LEU A 45 -8.10 10.87 14.86
C LEU A 45 -8.76 12.14 14.32
N SER A 46 -9.80 12.01 13.49
CA SER A 46 -10.58 13.12 12.96
C SER A 46 -11.25 13.91 14.09
N GLN A 47 -11.88 13.22 15.04
CA GLN A 47 -12.50 13.85 16.21
C GLN A 47 -11.47 14.55 17.09
N LYS A 48 -10.32 13.92 17.36
CA LYS A 48 -9.21 14.55 18.10
C LYS A 48 -8.71 15.80 17.38
N ARG A 49 -8.59 15.75 16.05
CA ARG A 49 -8.13 16.89 15.24
C ARG A 49 -9.14 18.03 15.28
N HIS A 50 -10.42 17.72 15.14
CA HIS A 50 -11.49 18.70 15.27
C HIS A 50 -11.44 19.39 16.64
N ASN A 51 -11.33 18.62 17.72
CA ASN A 51 -11.20 19.18 19.07
C ASN A 51 -9.96 20.08 19.21
N ALA A 52 -8.82 19.71 18.62
CA ALA A 52 -7.63 20.54 18.62
C ALA A 52 -7.86 21.88 17.89
N LEU A 53 -8.57 21.88 16.76
CA LEU A 53 -8.94 23.09 16.02
C LEU A 53 -9.88 23.99 16.82
N VAL A 54 -10.90 23.42 17.47
CA VAL A 54 -11.84 24.17 18.34
C VAL A 54 -11.11 24.91 19.46
N HIS A 55 -10.02 24.32 19.99
CA HIS A 55 -9.20 24.93 21.05
C HIS A 55 -8.00 25.71 20.52
N ASN A 56 -7.96 26.05 19.22
CA ASN A 56 -6.89 26.80 18.56
C ASN A 56 -5.48 26.18 18.70
N LYS A 57 -5.40 24.85 18.89
CA LYS A 57 -4.13 24.10 19.00
C LYS A 57 -3.66 23.66 17.61
N ILE A 58 -3.23 24.63 16.80
CA ILE A 58 -2.96 24.42 15.37
C ILE A 58 -1.88 23.36 15.11
N GLU A 59 -0.76 23.40 15.84
CA GLU A 59 0.31 22.40 15.66
C GLU A 59 -0.15 20.98 16.00
N GLN A 60 -0.99 20.83 17.03
CA GLN A 60 -1.54 19.53 17.39
C GLN A 60 -2.50 19.02 16.31
N ALA A 61 -3.35 19.90 15.77
CA ALA A 61 -4.23 19.57 14.67
C ALA A 61 -3.45 19.11 13.43
N GLU A 62 -2.31 19.75 13.14
CA GLU A 62 -1.47 19.36 12.02
C GLU A 62 -0.77 18.01 12.24
N ARG A 63 -0.25 17.74 13.44
CA ARG A 63 0.28 16.41 13.79
C ARG A 63 -0.78 15.32 13.63
N LEU A 64 -2.02 15.59 14.05
CA LEU A 64 -3.13 14.64 13.88
C LEU A 64 -3.50 14.45 12.40
N ARG A 65 -3.43 15.51 11.58
CA ARG A 65 -3.62 15.41 10.12
C ARG A 65 -2.59 14.48 9.48
N LEU A 66 -1.33 14.58 9.87
CA LEU A 66 -0.27 13.69 9.39
C LEU A 66 -0.50 12.25 9.85
N ALA A 67 -0.87 12.05 11.11
CA ALA A 67 -1.20 10.72 11.63
C ALA A 67 -2.38 10.06 10.88
N MET A 68 -3.39 10.84 10.45
CA MET A 68 -4.49 10.33 9.61
C MET A 68 -4.00 9.87 8.24
N ILE A 69 -3.05 10.59 7.63
CA ILE A 69 -2.45 10.21 6.34
C ILE A 69 -1.66 8.91 6.50
N ASP A 70 -0.82 8.81 7.53
CA ASP A 70 -0.03 7.60 7.81
C ASP A 70 -0.95 6.40 8.08
N CYS A 71 -2.04 6.61 8.84
CA CYS A 71 -3.04 5.59 9.15
C CYS A 71 -3.68 5.04 7.86
N ARG A 72 -4.12 5.94 6.97
CA ARG A 72 -4.67 5.58 5.66
C ARG A 72 -3.67 4.81 4.80
N ASP A 73 -2.43 5.28 4.73
CA ASP A 73 -1.39 4.64 3.91
C ASP A 73 -1.03 3.24 4.45
N ASN A 74 -1.04 3.08 5.77
CA ASN A 74 -0.86 1.77 6.42
C ASN A 74 -2.04 0.82 6.16
N ALA A 75 -3.28 1.33 6.15
CA ALA A 75 -4.46 0.55 5.78
C ALA A 75 -4.28 -0.06 4.39
N PHE A 76 -3.97 0.76 3.39
CA PHE A 76 -3.75 0.30 2.02
C PHE A 76 -2.62 -0.73 1.91
N ARG A 77 -1.51 -0.53 2.62
CA ARG A 77 -0.42 -1.51 2.63
C ARG A 77 -0.85 -2.84 3.25
N ALA A 78 -1.55 -2.81 4.38
CA ALA A 78 -2.01 -4.02 5.06
C ALA A 78 -3.02 -4.82 4.21
N ILE A 79 -3.96 -4.13 3.58
CA ILE A 79 -4.97 -4.75 2.70
C ILE A 79 -4.33 -5.33 1.45
N ASN A 80 -3.38 -4.60 0.84
CA ASN A 80 -2.64 -5.11 -0.31
C ASN A 80 -1.89 -6.39 0.04
N ILE A 81 -1.32 -6.50 1.24
CA ILE A 81 -0.70 -7.74 1.70
C ILE A 81 -1.73 -8.87 1.81
N ASP A 82 -2.90 -8.61 2.41
CA ASP A 82 -3.92 -9.66 2.58
C ASP A 82 -4.47 -10.14 1.23
N ILE A 83 -4.81 -9.22 0.34
CA ILE A 83 -5.46 -9.54 -0.95
C ILE A 83 -4.45 -10.11 -1.96
N LEU A 84 -3.25 -9.53 -2.06
CA LEU A 84 -2.29 -9.89 -3.11
C LEU A 84 -1.28 -10.95 -2.67
N LEU A 85 -0.91 -11.01 -1.38
CA LEU A 85 0.17 -11.88 -0.90
C LEU A 85 -0.32 -13.09 -0.09
N GLY A 86 -1.64 -13.33 -0.10
CA GLY A 86 -2.29 -14.43 0.63
C GLY A 86 -1.80 -15.84 0.25
N GLN A 87 -1.09 -16.01 -0.86
CA GLN A 87 -0.44 -17.27 -1.21
C GLN A 87 1.00 -17.02 -1.64
N HIS A 88 1.96 -17.37 -0.77
CA HIS A 88 3.35 -17.70 -1.11
C HIS A 88 4.27 -16.68 -1.80
N GLU A 89 3.81 -15.52 -2.31
CA GLU A 89 4.64 -14.64 -3.13
C GLU A 89 5.70 -13.81 -2.36
N ILE A 90 5.66 -13.76 -1.02
CA ILE A 90 6.76 -13.13 -0.25
C ILE A 90 8.08 -13.92 -0.43
N ARG A 91 8.04 -15.20 -0.85
CA ARG A 91 9.27 -15.93 -1.18
C ARG A 91 9.84 -15.60 -2.56
N GLU A 92 9.07 -15.05 -3.49
CA GLU A 92 9.56 -14.83 -4.87
C GLU A 92 10.06 -13.41 -5.14
N ILE A 93 9.71 -12.42 -4.29
CA ILE A 93 10.31 -11.08 -4.31
C ILE A 93 11.72 -11.15 -3.69
N GLY A 94 12.59 -11.95 -4.28
CA GLY A 94 13.96 -12.17 -3.84
C GLY A 94 14.62 -13.33 -4.57
N LEU A 95 13.92 -14.46 -4.70
CA LEU A 95 14.47 -15.70 -5.29
C LEU A 95 14.50 -15.71 -6.83
N ASN A 96 13.60 -14.99 -7.51
CA ASN A 96 13.56 -14.93 -8.97
C ASN A 96 14.21 -13.66 -9.54
N SER A 97 14.90 -12.87 -8.71
CA SER A 97 15.67 -11.73 -9.21
C SER A 97 16.99 -12.25 -9.80
N THR A 98 17.28 -11.89 -11.05
CA THR A 98 18.58 -12.12 -11.73
C THR A 98 19.77 -11.43 -11.03
N TRP A 99 19.51 -10.80 -9.88
CA TRP A 99 20.49 -10.19 -9.00
C TRP A 99 21.14 -11.21 -8.07
N SER A 100 20.46 -12.31 -7.71
CA SER A 100 20.99 -13.34 -6.80
C SER A 100 21.72 -14.50 -7.51
N SER A 101 21.68 -14.58 -8.84
CA SER A 101 22.29 -15.68 -9.61
C SER A 101 23.75 -15.42 -10.00
N LYS A 102 24.44 -14.49 -9.32
CA LYS A 102 25.87 -14.25 -9.46
C LYS A 102 26.52 -14.09 -8.08
N SER A 103 26.72 -15.22 -7.40
CA SER A 103 27.78 -15.38 -6.40
C SER A 103 28.52 -16.66 -6.70
#